data_AF-A0A3M1Q114-F1
#
_entry.id   AF-A0A3M1Q114-F1
#
_cell.length_a   1.000
_cell.length_b   1.000
_cell.length_c   1.000
_cell.angle_alpha   90.00
_cell.angle_beta   90.00
_cell.angle_gamma   90.00
#
_symmetry.space_group_name_H-M   'P 1'
#
loop_
_entity.id
_entity.type
_entity.pdbx_description
1 polymer ?
#
loop_
_entity_poly.entity_id
_entity_poly.type
_entity_poly.pdbx_seq_one_letter_code
_entity_poly.pdbx_strand_id
1 'polypeptide(L)'
;MSATRRARRILIVAAALAGVVLLVVALLPEPVPVDLGTVDRGPLAVVVRHEGRTQVTARFEIAAPVGGTVGRIDLRPGDAVAAGRTVLATIRPLPASPLDERTRRDAEAGVRAAEADLERAAAERDRLAAEAEFAAAEERRLATLFADGVVAERDLDQARTAARTARQALAAAGAALVQA
;
A
#
# COMPACT_ATOMS: atom_id res chain seq x y z
N MET A 1 -26.85 -107.54 -40.56
CA MET A 1 -25.81 -106.57 -40.96
C MET A 1 -26.45 -105.21 -41.23
N SER A 2 -26.35 -104.24 -40.31
CA SER A 2 -26.64 -102.78 -40.54
C SER A 2 -26.47 -101.90 -39.28
N ALA A 3 -26.21 -102.47 -38.10
CA ALA A 3 -26.16 -101.74 -36.83
C ALA A 3 -25.00 -100.71 -36.70
N THR A 4 -23.92 -100.85 -37.47
CA THR A 4 -22.73 -99.96 -37.41
C THR A 4 -22.94 -98.60 -38.06
N ARG A 5 -23.92 -98.42 -38.98
CA ARG A 5 -24.16 -97.13 -39.66
C ARG A 5 -24.90 -96.11 -38.79
N ARG A 6 -25.82 -96.55 -37.91
CA ARG A 6 -26.57 -95.66 -37.01
C ARG A 6 -25.70 -95.16 -35.85
N ALA A 7 -24.93 -96.05 -35.23
CA ALA A 7 -23.96 -95.69 -34.20
C ALA A 7 -22.94 -94.65 -34.71
N ARG A 8 -22.43 -94.84 -35.94
CA ARG A 8 -21.52 -93.89 -36.59
C ARG A 8 -22.17 -92.52 -36.84
N ARG A 9 -23.45 -92.46 -37.21
CA ARG A 9 -24.17 -91.18 -37.40
C ARG A 9 -24.42 -90.44 -36.08
N ILE A 10 -24.78 -91.15 -35.01
CA ILE A 10 -24.96 -90.56 -33.68
C ILE A 10 -23.63 -90.00 -33.16
N LEU A 11 -22.53 -90.74 -33.36
CA LEU A 11 -21.18 -90.26 -33.03
C LEU A 11 -20.79 -89.00 -33.82
N ILE A 12 -21.10 -88.94 -35.12
CA ILE A 12 -20.82 -87.75 -35.95
C ILE A 12 -21.66 -86.55 -35.50
N VAL A 13 -22.95 -86.73 -35.20
CA VAL A 13 -23.82 -85.64 -34.74
C VAL A 13 -23.40 -85.17 -33.34
N ALA A 14 -23.05 -86.08 -32.43
CA ALA A 14 -22.53 -85.73 -31.11
C ALA A 14 -21.20 -84.97 -31.21
N ALA A 15 -20.31 -85.37 -32.12
CA ALA A 15 -19.06 -84.67 -32.39
C ALA A 15 -19.30 -83.28 -33.00
N ALA A 16 -20.27 -83.15 -33.92
CA ALA A 16 -20.64 -81.86 -34.49
C ALA A 16 -21.26 -80.92 -33.43
N LEU A 17 -22.15 -81.44 -32.58
CA LEU A 17 -22.77 -80.67 -31.50
C LEU A 17 -21.74 -80.25 -30.45
N ALA A 18 -20.84 -81.16 -30.08
CA ALA A 18 -19.70 -80.84 -29.21
C ALA A 18 -18.81 -79.77 -29.85
N GLY A 19 -18.56 -79.85 -31.16
CA GLY A 19 -17.83 -78.83 -31.92
C GLY A 19 -18.50 -77.46 -31.87
N VAL A 20 -19.83 -77.40 -32.04
CA VAL A 20 -20.59 -76.14 -31.94
C VAL A 20 -20.55 -75.57 -30.52
N VAL A 21 -20.72 -76.40 -29.49
CA VAL A 21 -20.64 -75.95 -28.09
C VAL A 21 -19.25 -75.41 -27.76
N LEU A 22 -18.19 -76.10 -28.19
CA LEU A 22 -16.81 -75.65 -27.98
C LEU A 22 -16.54 -74.31 -28.68
N LEU A 23 -17.07 -74.14 -29.90
CA LEU A 23 -16.97 -72.90 -30.66
C LEU A 23 -17.68 -71.76 -29.93
N VAL A 24 -18.89 -71.97 -29.42
CA VAL A 24 -19.64 -70.94 -28.69
C VAL A 24 -18.91 -70.52 -27.42
N VAL A 25 -18.37 -71.47 -26.64
CA VAL A 25 -17.61 -71.16 -25.42
C VAL A 25 -16.30 -70.43 -25.74
N ALA A 26 -15.60 -70.79 -26.82
CA ALA A 26 -14.36 -70.13 -27.24
C ALA A 26 -14.57 -68.71 -27.78
N LEU A 27 -15.76 -68.41 -28.31
CA LEU A 27 -16.14 -67.05 -28.75
C LEU A 27 -16.90 -66.25 -27.69
N LEU A 28 -17.16 -66.82 -26.50
CA LEU A 28 -17.74 -66.04 -25.40
C LEU A 28 -16.66 -65.05 -24.91
N PRO A 29 -16.95 -63.74 -24.91
CA PRO A 29 -15.98 -62.76 -24.49
C PRO A 29 -15.64 -62.94 -23.01
N GLU A 30 -14.35 -62.98 -22.68
CA GLU A 30 -13.90 -63.01 -21.29
C GLU A 30 -14.22 -61.67 -20.63
N PRO A 31 -14.88 -61.67 -19.45
CA PRO A 31 -15.14 -60.44 -18.72
C PRO A 31 -13.82 -59.83 -18.26
N VAL A 32 -13.61 -58.56 -18.61
CA VAL A 32 -12.42 -57.81 -18.20
C VAL A 32 -12.59 -57.38 -16.74
N PRO A 33 -11.68 -57.73 -15.83
CA PRO A 33 -11.74 -57.28 -14.45
C PRO A 33 -11.51 -55.77 -14.39
N VAL A 34 -12.43 -55.06 -13.72
CA VAL A 34 -12.34 -53.61 -13.52
C VAL A 34 -12.50 -53.28 -12.04
N ASP A 35 -11.74 -52.30 -11.57
CA ASP A 35 -11.88 -51.77 -10.22
C ASP A 35 -12.95 -50.68 -10.18
N LEU A 36 -13.98 -50.91 -9.39
CA LEU A 36 -15.07 -49.97 -9.18
C LEU A 36 -15.05 -49.46 -7.74
N GLY A 37 -15.19 -48.16 -7.56
CA GLY A 37 -15.37 -47.51 -6.26
C GLY A 37 -16.66 -46.70 -6.23
N THR A 38 -17.35 -46.70 -5.09
CA THR A 38 -18.51 -45.80 -4.86
C THR A 38 -18.02 -44.40 -4.52
N VAL A 39 -18.59 -43.39 -5.17
CA VAL A 39 -18.27 -41.97 -4.96
C VAL A 39 -19.44 -41.24 -4.33
N ASP A 40 -19.17 -40.54 -3.23
CA ASP A 40 -20.12 -39.69 -2.52
C ASP A 40 -19.72 -38.22 -2.64
N ARG A 41 -20.72 -37.33 -2.59
CA ARG A 41 -20.50 -35.88 -2.61
C ARG A 41 -20.52 -35.33 -1.19
N GLY A 42 -19.44 -34.68 -0.81
CA GLY A 42 -19.29 -33.99 0.46
C GLY A 42 -18.33 -32.79 0.35
N PRO A 43 -18.26 -31.94 1.38
CA PRO A 43 -17.34 -30.81 1.38
C PRO A 43 -15.88 -31.31 1.35
N LEU A 44 -15.15 -30.92 0.31
CA LEU A 44 -13.73 -31.21 0.17
C LEU A 44 -12.92 -30.04 0.73
N ALA A 45 -12.18 -30.27 1.81
CA ALA A 45 -11.30 -29.25 2.39
C ALA A 45 -9.86 -29.43 1.88
N VAL A 46 -9.35 -28.41 1.20
CA VAL A 46 -7.92 -28.33 0.82
C VAL A 46 -7.22 -27.45 1.85
N VAL A 47 -6.37 -28.05 2.67
CA VAL A 47 -5.62 -27.33 3.70
C VAL A 47 -4.23 -27.00 3.18
N VAL A 48 -3.90 -25.71 3.12
CA VAL A 48 -2.54 -25.26 2.84
C VAL A 48 -1.80 -25.08 4.17
N ARG A 49 -0.71 -25.84 4.36
CA ARG A 49 0.08 -25.81 5.59
C ARG A 49 1.31 -24.92 5.38
N HIS A 50 1.45 -23.92 6.23
CA HIS A 50 2.62 -23.04 6.28
C HIS A 50 3.17 -22.98 7.70
N GLU A 51 4.47 -22.70 7.83
CA GLU A 51 5.09 -22.37 9.10
C GLU A 51 4.87 -20.88 9.39
N GLY A 52 4.26 -20.58 10.54
CA GLY A 52 4.08 -19.22 11.02
C GLY A 52 4.94 -18.96 12.24
N ARG A 53 5.52 -17.75 12.34
CA ARG A 53 6.16 -17.27 13.57
C ARG A 53 5.33 -16.16 14.17
N THR A 54 4.99 -16.30 15.45
CA THR A 54 4.35 -15.23 16.22
C THR A 54 5.36 -14.15 16.52
N GLN A 55 5.05 -12.90 16.16
CA GLN A 55 5.87 -11.74 16.49
C GLN A 55 5.05 -10.72 17.26
N VAL A 56 5.72 -9.94 18.10
CA VAL A 56 5.11 -8.80 18.79
C VAL A 56 4.76 -7.74 17.73
N THR A 57 3.50 -7.35 17.66
CA THR A 57 3.00 -6.39 16.65
C THR A 57 3.66 -5.02 16.79
N ALA A 58 3.93 -4.58 18.02
CA ALA A 58 4.40 -3.23 18.31
C ALA A 58 5.63 -3.27 19.22
N ARG A 59 6.80 -3.40 18.61
CA ARG A 59 8.08 -3.22 19.30
C ARG A 59 8.55 -1.80 19.08
N PHE A 60 8.78 -1.07 20.18
CA PHE A 60 9.33 0.27 20.15
C PHE A 60 10.71 0.31 20.79
N GLU A 61 11.60 1.08 20.19
CA GLU A 61 12.86 1.48 20.79
C GLU A 61 12.69 2.91 21.31
N ILE A 62 13.02 3.13 22.58
CA ILE A 62 12.87 4.43 23.24
C ILE A 62 14.26 4.98 23.48
N ALA A 63 14.55 6.11 22.87
CA ALA A 63 15.83 6.80 22.98
C ALA A 63 15.65 8.20 23.60
N ALA A 64 16.69 8.67 24.29
CA ALA A 64 16.74 10.01 24.84
C ALA A 64 17.24 11.02 23.78
N PRO A 65 16.58 12.17 23.60
CA PRO A 65 17.02 13.18 22.63
C PRO A 65 18.26 13.97 23.08
N VAL A 66 18.61 13.88 24.36
CA VAL A 66 19.72 14.62 24.98
C VAL A 66 20.70 13.66 25.65
N GLY A 67 21.99 13.97 25.50
CA GLY A 67 23.03 13.32 26.30
C GLY A 67 22.94 13.72 27.77
N GLY A 68 23.28 12.81 28.67
CA GLY A 68 23.26 13.08 30.10
C GLY A 68 23.56 11.84 30.94
N THR A 69 23.43 12.00 32.25
CA THR A 69 23.49 10.87 33.18
C THR A 69 22.08 10.38 33.47
N VAL A 70 21.81 9.11 33.21
CA VAL A 70 20.53 8.48 33.53
C VAL A 70 20.48 8.22 35.04
N GLY A 71 19.38 8.62 35.67
CA GLY A 71 19.08 8.29 37.06
C GLY A 71 18.85 6.79 37.24
N ARG A 72 18.60 6.37 38.48
CA ARG A 72 18.26 4.97 38.75
C ARG A 72 16.94 4.63 38.06
N ILE A 73 16.90 3.52 37.34
CA ILE A 73 15.68 2.96 36.75
C ILE A 73 15.10 1.97 37.75
N ASP A 74 13.91 2.28 38.26
CA ASP A 74 13.23 1.42 39.24
C ASP A 74 12.35 0.34 38.58
N LEU A 75 12.11 0.46 37.27
CA LEU A 75 11.33 -0.50 36.48
C LEU A 75 12.12 -1.76 36.17
N ARG A 76 11.44 -2.90 36.18
CA ARG A 76 11.97 -4.21 35.82
C ARG A 76 11.32 -4.75 34.54
N PRO A 77 12.01 -5.64 33.79
CA PRO A 77 11.41 -6.28 32.63
C PRO A 77 10.13 -7.03 33.01
N GLY A 78 9.03 -6.73 32.31
CA GLY A 78 7.70 -7.31 32.57
C GLY A 78 6.75 -6.41 33.35
N ASP A 79 7.22 -5.29 33.90
CA ASP A 79 6.36 -4.32 34.57
C ASP A 79 5.40 -3.65 33.57
N ALA A 80 4.15 -3.44 34.00
CA ALA A 80 3.16 -2.74 33.20
C ALA A 80 3.47 -1.24 33.13
N VAL A 81 3.45 -0.68 31.92
CA VAL A 81 3.71 0.74 31.67
C VAL A 81 2.50 1.38 30.98
N ALA A 82 2.18 2.62 31.37
CA ALA A 82 1.10 3.39 30.77
C ALA A 82 1.64 4.68 30.15
N ALA A 83 1.26 4.94 28.89
CA ALA A 83 1.67 6.14 28.16
C ALA A 83 1.29 7.42 28.92
N GLY A 84 2.22 8.37 28.99
CA GLY A 84 2.03 9.66 29.66
C GLY A 84 1.95 9.62 31.19
N ARG A 85 2.03 8.44 31.82
CA ARG A 85 1.99 8.29 33.28
C ARG A 85 3.26 7.66 33.84
N THR A 86 3.71 6.58 33.23
CA THR A 86 4.88 5.86 33.73
C THR A 86 6.15 6.54 33.25
N VAL A 87 6.97 7.01 34.19
CA VAL A 87 8.30 7.54 33.89
C VAL A 87 9.26 6.36 33.72
N LEU A 88 9.80 6.19 32.52
CA LEU A 88 10.72 5.09 32.21
C LEU A 88 12.13 5.34 32.73
N ALA A 89 12.60 6.57 32.57
CA ALA A 89 13.91 7.02 33.03
C ALA A 89 13.91 8.53 33.24
N THR A 90 14.66 8.99 34.24
CA THR A 90 14.92 10.42 34.46
C THR A 90 16.36 10.71 34.08
N ILE A 91 16.58 11.67 33.19
CA ILE A 91 17.92 12.01 32.68
C ILE A 91 18.32 13.36 33.25
N ARG A 92 19.52 13.43 33.83
CA ARG A 92 20.17 14.69 34.16
C ARG A 92 21.02 15.10 32.97
N PRO A 93 20.66 16.16 32.22
CA PRO A 93 21.43 16.60 31.07
C PRO A 93 22.86 16.93 31.48
N LEU A 94 23.81 16.79 30.54
CA LEU A 94 25.15 17.33 30.77
C LEU A 94 25.03 18.84 31.02
N PRO A 95 25.86 19.41 31.93
CA PRO A 95 25.95 20.85 32.03
C PRO A 95 26.30 21.40 30.65
N ALA A 96 25.59 22.44 30.22
CA ALA A 96 25.94 23.14 29.00
C ALA A 96 27.42 23.52 29.09
N SER A 97 28.21 23.14 28.09
CA SER A 97 29.57 23.64 27.98
C SER A 97 29.51 25.17 28.08
N PRO A 98 30.42 25.83 28.81
CA PRO A 98 30.50 27.28 28.77
C PRO A 98 30.50 27.71 27.30
N LEU A 99 29.48 28.47 26.91
CA LEU A 99 29.43 29.05 25.58
C LEU A 99 30.61 30.03 25.54
N ASP A 100 31.66 29.68 24.79
CA ASP A 100 32.70 30.64 24.49
C ASP A 100 32.03 31.87 23.85
N GLU A 101 32.54 33.06 24.15
CA GLU A 101 31.98 34.33 23.66
C GLU A 101 31.84 34.31 22.13
N ARG A 102 32.75 33.61 21.45
CA ARG A 102 32.68 33.34 20.01
C ARG A 102 31.46 32.52 19.61
N THR A 103 31.23 31.37 20.23
CA THR A 103 30.09 30.50 19.92
C THR A 103 28.76 31.21 20.14
N ARG A 104 28.67 32.04 21.19
CA ARG A 104 27.49 32.86 21.44
C ARG A 104 27.26 33.88 20.31
N ARG A 105 28.32 34.62 19.91
CA ARG A 105 28.22 35.59 18.82
C ARG A 105 27.84 34.95 17.49
N ASP A 106 28.39 33.77 17.19
CA ASP A 106 28.07 33.03 15.97
C ASP A 106 26.60 32.59 15.96
N ALA A 107 26.08 32.10 17.09
CA ALA A 107 24.66 31.73 17.24
C ALA A 107 23.74 32.96 17.11
N GLU A 108 24.07 34.07 17.78
CA GLU A 108 23.30 35.31 17.68
C GLU A 108 23.33 35.90 16.26
N ALA A 109 24.45 35.78 15.55
CA ALA A 109 24.54 36.18 14.14
C ALA A 109 23.65 35.30 13.25
N GLY A 110 23.59 34.00 13.53
CA GLY A 110 22.69 33.07 12.84
C GLY A 110 21.21 33.43 13.03
N VAL A 111 20.81 33.78 14.26
CA VAL A 111 19.44 34.24 14.57
C VAL A 111 19.11 35.52 13.79
N ARG A 112 19.99 36.53 13.85
CA ARG A 112 19.78 37.80 13.12
C ARG A 112 19.69 37.59 11.60
N ALA A 113 20.45 36.65 11.04
CA ALA A 113 20.37 36.34 9.62
C ALA A 113 19.02 35.69 9.26
N ALA A 114 18.55 34.74 10.07
CA ALA A 114 17.24 34.10 9.87
C ALA A 114 16.08 35.11 10.01
N GLU A 115 16.14 36.01 10.99
CA GLU A 115 15.18 37.10 11.16
C GLU A 115 15.12 38.01 9.92
N ALA A 116 16.28 38.40 9.39
CA ALA A 116 16.35 39.22 8.18
C ALA A 116 15.79 38.49 6.94
N ASP A 117 15.98 37.17 6.83
CA ASP A 117 15.40 36.37 5.76
C ASP A 117 13.87 36.27 5.86
N LEU A 118 13.34 36.14 7.08
CA LEU A 118 11.90 36.16 7.34
C LEU A 118 11.29 37.51 6.97
N GLU A 119 11.92 38.61 7.39
CA GLU A 119 11.48 39.97 7.03
C GLU A 119 11.45 40.18 5.51
N ARG A 120 12.49 39.73 4.81
CA ARG A 120 12.57 39.77 3.34
C ARG A 120 11.46 38.95 2.68
N ALA A 121 11.20 37.74 3.18
CA ALA A 121 10.13 36.88 2.66
C ALA A 121 8.73 37.49 2.91
N ALA A 122 8.53 38.12 4.07
CA ALA A 122 7.29 38.82 4.40
C ALA A 122 7.04 40.01 3.47
N ALA A 123 8.07 40.84 3.24
CA ALA A 123 7.98 41.97 2.33
C ALA A 123 7.67 41.54 0.89
N GLU A 124 8.27 40.45 0.42
CA GLU A 124 7.98 39.90 -0.91
C GLU A 124 6.54 39.38 -1.02
N ARG A 125 6.03 38.72 0.02
CA ARG A 125 4.62 38.29 0.08
C ARG A 125 3.67 39.49 0.03
N ASP A 126 3.98 40.56 0.76
CA ASP A 126 3.17 41.78 0.74
C ASP A 126 3.18 42.46 -0.64
N ARG A 127 4.34 42.50 -1.31
CA ARG A 127 4.46 43.00 -2.69
C ARG A 127 3.57 42.22 -3.65
N LEU A 128 3.63 40.88 -3.59
CA LEU A 128 2.83 40.00 -4.45
C LEU A 128 1.34 40.03 -4.09
N ALA A 129 0.99 40.32 -2.84
CA ALA A 129 -0.40 40.50 -2.42
C ALA A 129 -1.01 41.74 -3.11
N ALA A 130 -0.30 42.87 -3.09
CA ALA A 130 -0.73 44.08 -3.78
C ALA A 130 -0.85 43.87 -5.31
N GLU A 131 0.07 43.13 -5.92
CA GLU A 131 0.02 42.78 -7.34
C GLU A 131 -1.20 41.90 -7.68
N ALA A 132 -1.50 40.91 -6.85
CA ALA A 132 -2.68 40.06 -7.02
C ALA A 132 -4.00 40.83 -6.84
N GLU A 133 -4.06 41.75 -5.88
CA GLU A 133 -5.22 42.64 -5.70
C GLU A 133 -5.45 43.53 -6.91
N PHE A 134 -4.39 44.14 -7.44
CA PHE A 134 -4.45 44.96 -8.65
C PHE A 134 -4.94 44.15 -9.85
N ALA A 135 -4.35 42.98 -10.10
CA ALA A 135 -4.74 42.13 -11.23
C ALA A 135 -6.18 41.64 -11.11
N ALA A 136 -6.66 41.34 -9.90
CA ALA A 136 -8.05 40.96 -9.66
C ALA A 136 -9.02 42.13 -9.87
N ALA A 137 -8.64 43.36 -9.51
CA ALA A 137 -9.45 44.54 -9.79
C ALA A 137 -9.55 44.81 -11.30
N GLU A 138 -8.44 44.64 -12.02
CA GLU A 138 -8.39 44.83 -13.47
C GLU A 138 -9.21 43.78 -14.23
N GLU A 139 -9.13 42.51 -13.81
CA GLU A 139 -10.00 41.43 -14.33
C GLU A 139 -11.49 41.78 -14.15
N ARG A 140 -11.90 42.24 -12.97
CA ARG A 140 -13.30 42.65 -12.71
C ARG A 140 -13.74 43.82 -13.59
N ARG A 141 -12.85 44.81 -13.78
CA ARG A 141 -13.10 45.96 -14.64
C ARG A 141 -13.32 45.53 -16.09
N LEU A 142 -12.41 44.72 -16.63
CA LEU A 142 -12.50 44.23 -18.01
C LEU A 142 -13.67 43.27 -18.23
N ALA A 143 -14.03 42.48 -17.22
CA ALA A 143 -15.21 41.61 -17.30
C ALA A 143 -16.51 42.44 -17.42
N THR A 144 -16.60 43.55 -16.70
CA THR A 144 -17.74 44.48 -16.79
C THR A 144 -17.78 45.13 -18.18
N LEU A 145 -16.65 45.66 -18.65
CA LEU A 145 -16.57 46.29 -19.97
C LEU A 145 -16.83 45.31 -21.12
N PHE A 146 -16.46 44.04 -20.97
CA PHE A 146 -16.74 42.99 -21.96
C PHE A 146 -18.23 42.67 -22.00
N ALA A 147 -18.90 42.61 -20.84
CA ALA A 147 -20.35 42.44 -20.77
C ALA A 147 -21.10 43.60 -21.46
N ASP A 148 -20.55 44.81 -21.38
CA ASP A 148 -21.05 46.00 -22.08
C ASP A 148 -20.64 46.07 -23.57
N GLY A 149 -19.89 45.09 -24.07
CA GLY A 149 -19.43 45.02 -25.47
C GLY A 149 -18.33 46.03 -25.86
N VAL A 150 -17.63 46.60 -24.87
CA VAL A 150 -16.66 47.70 -25.06
C VAL A 150 -15.24 47.19 -25.35
N VAL A 151 -14.90 45.99 -24.91
CA VAL A 151 -13.55 45.39 -25.08
C VAL A 151 -13.60 44.04 -25.78
N ALA A 152 -12.49 43.62 -26.39
CA ALA A 152 -12.41 42.33 -27.06
C ALA A 152 -12.30 41.17 -26.04
N GLU A 153 -12.78 39.99 -26.41
CA GLU A 153 -12.66 38.77 -25.59
C GLU A 153 -11.20 38.46 -25.22
N ARG A 154 -10.28 38.71 -26.17
CA ARG A 154 -8.83 38.59 -25.97
C ARG A 154 -8.32 39.39 -24.77
N ASP A 155 -8.81 40.62 -24.58
CA ASP A 155 -8.34 41.51 -23.51
C ASP A 155 -8.81 41.01 -22.14
N LEU A 156 -10.05 40.51 -22.07
CA LEU A 156 -10.59 39.87 -20.88
C LEU A 156 -9.81 38.58 -20.53
N ASP A 157 -9.51 37.75 -21.52
CA ASP A 157 -8.75 36.51 -21.29
C ASP A 157 -7.31 36.76 -20.86
N GLN A 158 -6.68 37.82 -21.38
CA GLN A 158 -5.37 38.27 -20.92
C GLN A 158 -5.42 38.72 -19.44
N ALA A 159 -6.44 39.49 -19.05
CA ALA A 159 -6.61 39.92 -17.66
C ALA A 159 -6.91 38.76 -16.71
N ARG A 160 -7.75 37.80 -17.11
CA ARG A 160 -8.01 36.57 -16.35
C ARG A 160 -6.74 35.76 -16.13
N THR A 161 -5.90 35.66 -17.16
CA THR A 161 -4.62 34.95 -17.07
C THR A 161 -3.67 35.66 -16.11
N ALA A 162 -3.54 36.99 -16.24
CA ALA A 162 -2.72 37.79 -15.34
C ALA A 162 -3.17 37.67 -13.87
N ALA A 163 -4.47 37.77 -13.59
CA ALA A 163 -5.02 37.62 -12.24
C ALA A 163 -4.77 36.23 -11.67
N ARG A 164 -4.87 35.17 -12.49
CA ARG A 164 -4.57 33.81 -12.06
C ARG A 164 -3.10 33.63 -11.72
N THR A 165 -2.20 34.13 -12.58
CA THR A 165 -0.74 34.09 -12.35
C THR A 165 -0.36 34.83 -11.08
N ALA A 166 -0.89 36.04 -10.86
CA ALA A 166 -0.59 36.83 -9.66
C ALA A 166 -1.09 36.14 -8.38
N ARG A 167 -2.29 35.53 -8.40
CA ARG A 167 -2.79 34.72 -7.28
C ARG A 167 -1.91 33.51 -6.98
N GLN A 168 -1.41 32.84 -8.01
CA GLN A 168 -0.49 31.70 -7.85
C GLN A 168 0.86 32.13 -7.30
N ALA A 169 1.39 33.27 -7.74
CA ALA A 169 2.62 33.84 -7.21
C ALA A 169 2.49 34.21 -5.72
N LEU A 170 1.37 34.81 -5.32
CA LEU A 170 1.07 35.09 -3.90
C LEU A 170 0.99 33.79 -3.07
N ALA A 171 0.32 32.76 -3.57
CA ALA A 171 0.24 31.47 -2.88
C ALA A 171 1.62 30.82 -2.71
N ALA A 172 2.47 30.89 -3.73
CA ALA A 172 3.85 30.39 -3.67
C ALA A 172 4.70 31.16 -2.65
N ALA A 173 4.57 32.49 -2.60
CA ALA A 173 5.27 33.31 -1.60
C ALA A 173 4.78 33.04 -0.17
N GLY A 174 3.48 32.81 0.02
CA GLY A 174 2.93 32.39 1.31
C GLY A 174 3.48 31.04 1.78
N ALA A 175 3.63 30.08 0.87
CA ALA A 175 4.24 28.78 1.18
C ALA A 175 5.73 28.90 1.53
N ALA A 176 6.48 29.77 0.82
CA ALA A 176 7.88 30.03 1.10
C ALA A 176 8.09 30.65 2.49
N LEU A 177 7.17 31.53 2.94
CA LEU A 177 7.24 32.13 4.27
C LEU A 177 7.01 31.13 5.42
N VAL A 178 6.24 30.06 5.20
CA VAL A 178 6.05 28.99 6.19
C VAL A 178 7.28 28.08 6.30
N GLN A 179 8.14 28.07 5.26
CA GLN A 179 9.37 27.27 5.21
C GLN A 179 10.62 28.03 5.64
N ALA A 180 10.54 29.37 5.76
CA ALA A 180 11.60 30.26 6.22
C ALA A 180 11.61 30.32 7.76
#